data_AF-A0A151NU43-F1
#
_entry.id   AF-A0A151NU43-F1
#
_cell.length_a   1.000
_cell.length_b   1.000
_cell.length_c   1.000
_cell.angle_alpha   90.00
_cell.angle_beta   90.00
_cell.angle_gamma   90.00
#
_symmetry.space_group_name_H-M   'P 1'
#
loop_
_entity.id
_entity.type
_entity.pdbx_description
1 polymer ?
#
loop_
_entity_poly.entity_id
_entity_poly.type
_entity_poly.pdbx_seq_one_letter_code
_entity_poly.pdbx_strand_id
1 'polypeptide(L)'
;MCSPSPPLTSPVGPSGPRRRRYRPGQRALLEIRKYQRSTDLLIRRLPFARVVREICLNYTRGVDFHWQAMALLALQEAAEAFLVHLLEDSYLCAIHAKRVTLFPKDMQLARRIRGLHEGLG
;
A
#
# COMPACT_ATOMS: atom_id res chain seq x y z
N MET A 1 -68.42 -23.29 19.43
CA MET A 1 -68.10 -21.86 19.63
C MET A 1 -66.60 -21.75 19.85
N CYS A 2 -65.79 -21.65 18.79
CA CYS A 2 -64.36 -21.34 18.88
C CYS A 2 -64.08 -20.20 17.91
N SER A 3 -63.79 -19.02 18.44
CA SER A 3 -63.42 -17.84 17.66
C SER A 3 -61.94 -17.94 17.25
N PRO A 4 -61.56 -17.57 16.02
CA PRO A 4 -60.16 -17.55 15.61
C PRO A 4 -59.46 -16.31 16.19
N SER A 5 -58.26 -16.53 16.76
CA SER A 5 -57.39 -15.46 17.26
C SER A 5 -56.75 -14.66 16.12
N PRO A 6 -56.49 -13.34 16.29
CA PRO A 6 -55.89 -12.53 15.25
C PRO A 6 -54.39 -12.86 15.07
N PRO A 7 -53.82 -12.65 13.87
CA PRO A 7 -52.41 -12.87 13.62
C PRO A 7 -51.57 -11.82 14.35
N LEU A 8 -50.53 -12.28 15.05
CA LEU A 8 -49.49 -11.42 15.62
C LEU A 8 -48.71 -10.77 14.49
N THR A 9 -49.00 -9.51 14.17
CA THR A 9 -48.10 -8.65 13.40
C THR A 9 -46.86 -8.39 14.24
N SER A 10 -45.77 -9.11 13.93
CA SER A 10 -44.44 -8.81 14.46
C SER A 10 -44.06 -7.36 14.11
N PRO A 11 -43.59 -6.56 15.08
CA PRO A 11 -43.18 -5.20 14.81
C PRO A 11 -41.94 -5.24 13.93
N VAL A 12 -41.97 -4.52 12.80
CA VAL A 12 -40.79 -4.22 12.01
C VAL A 12 -39.87 -3.38 12.90
N GLY A 13 -38.93 -4.05 13.57
CA GLY A 13 -37.90 -3.39 14.37
C GLY A 13 -37.10 -2.42 13.51
N PRO A 14 -36.57 -1.32 14.08
CA PRO A 14 -35.82 -0.34 13.33
C PRO A 14 -34.64 -1.02 12.64
N SER A 15 -34.59 -0.93 11.32
CA SER A 15 -33.43 -1.38 10.55
C SER A 15 -32.18 -0.72 11.13
N GLY A 16 -31.28 -1.52 11.72
CA GLY A 16 -30.06 -1.02 12.36
C GLY A 16 -29.25 -0.11 11.42
N PRO A 17 -28.38 0.74 11.98
CA PRO A 17 -27.70 1.78 11.21
C PRO A 17 -26.95 1.16 10.03
N ARG A 18 -27.39 1.50 8.81
CA ARG A 18 -26.75 1.04 7.58
C ARG A 18 -25.30 1.52 7.59
N ARG A 19 -24.34 0.59 7.51
CA ARG A 19 -22.92 0.93 7.35
C ARG A 19 -22.75 1.80 6.12
N ARG A 20 -22.42 3.07 6.31
CA ARG A 20 -22.25 4.03 5.23
C ARG A 20 -21.05 3.61 4.37
N ARG A 21 -21.31 3.27 3.10
CA ARG A 21 -20.27 2.95 2.12
C ARG A 21 -19.67 4.23 1.56
N TYR A 22 -18.35 4.32 1.57
CA TYR A 22 -17.63 5.40 0.89
C TYR A 22 -17.83 5.30 -0.63
N ARG A 23 -17.93 6.45 -1.29
CA ARG A 23 -17.92 6.48 -2.76
C ARG A 23 -16.57 5.98 -3.30
N PRO A 24 -16.52 5.35 -4.48
CA PRO A 24 -15.26 5.03 -5.13
C PRO A 24 -14.33 6.25 -5.17
N GLY A 25 -13.05 6.07 -4.84
CA GLY A 25 -12.06 7.15 -4.74
C GLY A 25 -12.07 7.93 -3.42
N GLN A 26 -13.18 7.99 -2.67
CA GLN A 26 -13.26 8.79 -1.43
C GLN A 26 -12.29 8.28 -0.35
N ARG A 27 -12.19 6.95 -0.16
CA ARG A 27 -11.21 6.36 0.77
C ARG A 27 -9.78 6.59 0.33
N ALA A 28 -9.50 6.43 -0.97
CA ALA A 28 -8.18 6.65 -1.53
C ALA A 28 -7.70 8.09 -1.28
N LEU A 29 -8.57 9.10 -1.49
CA LEU A 29 -8.23 10.49 -1.20
C LEU A 29 -7.95 10.76 0.28
N LEU A 30 -8.67 10.09 1.20
CA LEU A 30 -8.42 10.19 2.63
C LEU A 30 -7.07 9.55 3.00
N GLU A 31 -6.77 8.38 2.43
CA GLU A 31 -5.51 7.67 2.65
C GLU A 31 -4.31 8.45 2.08
N ILE A 32 -4.41 9.02 0.88
CA ILE A 32 -3.39 9.89 0.28
C ILE A 32 -3.07 11.06 1.22
N ARG A 33 -4.10 11.79 1.68
CA ARG A 33 -3.92 12.93 2.60
C ARG A 33 -3.32 12.51 3.94
N LYS A 34 -3.67 11.33 4.44
CA LYS A 34 -3.10 10.79 5.67
C LYS A 34 -1.61 10.51 5.49
N TYR A 35 -1.24 9.75 4.46
CA TYR A 35 0.14 9.31 4.26
C TYR A 35 1.07 10.43 3.80
N GLN A 36 0.58 11.43 3.08
CA GLN A 36 1.36 12.62 2.75
C GLN A 36 1.62 13.55 3.95
N ARG A 37 0.86 13.42 5.04
CA ARG A 37 1.06 14.21 6.26
C ARG A 37 2.00 13.53 7.25
N SER A 38 2.01 12.20 7.28
CA SER A 38 2.87 11.39 8.15
C SER A 38 4.20 11.07 7.49
N THR A 39 5.21 10.76 8.30
CA THR A 39 6.52 10.24 7.85
C THR A 39 6.79 8.84 8.40
N ASP A 40 5.74 8.12 8.81
CA ASP A 40 5.85 6.76 9.34
C ASP A 40 6.26 5.78 8.23
N LEU A 41 7.12 4.81 8.58
CA LEU A 41 7.45 3.69 7.70
C LEU A 41 6.22 2.81 7.46
N LEU A 42 5.93 2.52 6.20
CA LEU A 42 4.73 1.81 5.76
C LEU A 42 4.96 0.30 5.63
N ILE A 43 6.20 -0.13 5.37
CA ILE A 43 6.55 -1.55 5.30
C ILE A 43 6.79 -2.07 6.73
N ARG A 44 6.26 -3.26 7.02
CA ARG A 44 6.49 -3.89 8.32
C ARG A 44 7.99 -4.23 8.47
N ARG A 45 8.59 -3.85 9.61
CA ARG A 45 10.03 -4.00 9.88
C ARG A 45 10.53 -5.45 9.79
N LEU A 46 9.80 -6.42 10.37
CA LEU A 46 10.23 -7.82 10.39
C LEU A 46 10.33 -8.47 8.99
N PRO A 47 9.31 -8.40 8.11
CA PRO A 47 9.44 -8.95 6.77
C PRO A 47 10.51 -8.21 5.94
N PHE A 48 10.65 -6.89 6.08
CA PHE A 48 11.73 -6.15 5.41
C PHE A 48 13.11 -6.67 5.84
N ALA A 49 13.34 -6.84 7.14
CA ALA A 49 14.60 -7.37 7.67
C ALA A 49 14.89 -8.80 7.19
N ARG A 50 13.86 -9.65 7.00
CA ARG A 50 14.03 -11.00 6.44
C ARG A 50 14.51 -10.94 5.00
N VAL A 51 13.91 -10.08 4.17
CA VAL A 51 14.30 -9.88 2.76
C VAL A 51 15.74 -9.36 2.66
N VAL A 52 16.12 -8.38 3.50
CA VAL A 52 17.51 -7.87 3.52
C VAL A 52 18.52 -8.98 3.83
N ARG A 53 18.23 -9.83 4.81
CA ARG A 53 19.10 -10.96 5.17
C ARG A 53 19.16 -12.02 4.07
N GLU A 54 18.02 -12.35 3.47
CA GLU A 54 17.94 -13.30 2.35
C GLU A 54 18.78 -12.82 1.15
N ILE A 55 18.64 -11.54 0.78
CA ILE A 55 19.46 -10.95 -0.30
C ILE A 55 20.94 -10.98 0.08
N CYS A 56 21.29 -10.63 1.33
CA CYS A 56 22.66 -10.63 1.79
C CYS A 56 23.32 -12.02 1.67
N LEU A 57 22.59 -13.09 2.00
CA LEU A 57 23.11 -14.47 1.92
C LEU A 57 23.55 -14.87 0.51
N ASN A 58 22.89 -14.34 -0.52
CA ASN A 58 23.28 -14.58 -1.91
C ASN A 58 24.68 -14.03 -2.25
N TYR A 59 25.18 -13.05 -1.49
CA TYR A 59 26.48 -12.42 -1.72
C TYR A 59 27.57 -12.86 -0.74
N THR A 60 27.20 -13.43 0.40
CA THR A 60 28.13 -13.76 1.50
C THR A 60 28.57 -15.22 1.52
N ARG A 61 28.31 -15.98 0.44
CA ARG A 61 28.65 -17.41 0.33
C ARG A 61 28.14 -18.25 1.50
N GLY A 62 26.95 -17.91 2.02
CA GLY A 62 26.32 -18.60 3.15
C GLY A 62 26.80 -18.16 4.53
N VAL A 63 27.57 -17.07 4.64
CA VAL A 63 27.92 -16.49 5.94
C VAL A 63 26.81 -15.58 6.44
N ASP A 64 26.27 -15.90 7.62
CA ASP A 64 25.27 -15.10 8.33
C ASP A 64 25.91 -13.90 9.03
N PHE A 65 25.61 -12.68 8.58
CA PHE A 65 26.03 -11.45 9.25
C PHE A 65 25.08 -11.01 10.36
N HIS A 66 25.67 -10.42 11.40
CA HIS A 66 24.94 -9.70 12.43
C HIS A 66 24.62 -8.29 11.93
N TRP A 67 23.35 -7.90 12.01
CA TRP A 67 22.88 -6.59 11.54
C TRP A 67 22.60 -5.68 12.72
N GLN A 68 23.13 -4.46 12.65
CA GLN A 68 22.74 -3.40 13.56
C GLN A 68 21.29 -2.98 13.29
N ALA A 69 20.55 -2.66 14.35
CA ALA A 69 19.17 -2.19 14.20
C ALA A 69 19.07 -0.89 13.37
N MET A 70 20.03 0.03 13.54
CA MET A 70 20.07 1.28 12.79
C MET A 70 20.40 1.09 11.31
N ALA A 71 21.21 0.09 10.96
CA ALA A 71 21.51 -0.23 9.55
C ALA A 71 20.25 -0.71 8.82
N LEU A 72 19.45 -1.58 9.46
CA LEU A 72 18.19 -2.05 8.89
C LEU A 72 17.17 -0.91 8.74
N LEU A 73 17.13 0.01 9.71
CA LEU A 73 16.26 1.19 9.64
C LEU A 73 16.67 2.12 8.50
N ALA A 74 17.96 2.42 8.36
CA ALA A 74 18.46 3.28 7.28
C ALA A 74 18.19 2.68 5.89
N LEU A 75 18.38 1.36 5.72
CA LEU A 75 18.03 0.66 4.49
C LEU A 75 16.52 0.75 4.19
N GLN A 76 15.68 0.64 5.22
CA GLN A 76 14.24 0.73 5.06
C GLN A 76 13.80 2.14 4.66
N GLU A 77 14.33 3.17 5.32
CA GLU A 77 14.07 4.57 4.98
C GLU A 77 14.45 4.88 3.53
N ALA A 78 15.65 4.48 3.11
CA ALA A 78 16.12 4.69 1.74
C ALA A 78 15.24 3.95 0.72
N ALA A 79 14.89 2.69 1.00
CA ALA A 79 14.06 1.88 0.10
C ALA A 79 12.64 2.44 -0.04
N GLU A 80 11.98 2.82 1.06
CA GLU A 80 10.64 3.40 1.01
C GLU A 80 10.64 4.77 0.32
N ALA A 81 11.63 5.62 0.61
CA ALA A 81 11.79 6.90 -0.08
C ALA A 81 11.95 6.69 -1.59
N PHE A 82 12.81 5.77 -2.01
CA PHE A 82 13.00 5.44 -3.42
C PHE A 82 11.70 4.98 -4.10
N LEU A 83 10.97 4.07 -3.47
CA LEU A 83 9.71 3.53 -4.01
C LEU A 83 8.63 4.61 -4.13
N VAL A 84 8.51 5.52 -3.16
CA VAL A 84 7.56 6.65 -3.22
C VAL A 84 7.86 7.53 -4.43
N HIS A 85 9.10 7.99 -4.58
CA HIS A 85 9.49 8.84 -5.72
C HIS A 85 9.31 8.10 -7.06
N LEU A 86 9.64 6.81 -7.14
CA LEU A 86 9.43 6.04 -8.36
C LEU A 86 7.94 5.93 -8.72
N LEU A 87 7.06 5.76 -7.73
CA LEU A 87 5.61 5.69 -7.94
C LEU A 87 5.02 7.04 -8.35
N GLU A 88 5.56 8.16 -7.86
CA GLU A 88 5.18 9.50 -8.28
C GLU A 88 5.44 9.71 -9.78
N ASP A 89 6.65 9.39 -10.26
CA ASP A 89 7.00 9.49 -11.69
C ASP A 89 6.20 8.52 -12.56
N SER A 90 6.01 7.29 -12.06
CA SER A 90 5.16 6.30 -12.73
C SER A 90 3.73 6.83 -12.87
N TYR A 91 3.23 7.55 -11.86
CA TYR A 91 1.88 8.12 -11.89
C TYR A 91 1.76 9.27 -12.88
N LEU A 92 2.80 10.11 -13.02
CA LEU A 92 2.87 11.11 -14.09
C LEU A 92 2.79 10.46 -15.48
N CYS A 93 3.44 9.30 -15.69
CA CYS A 93 3.32 8.53 -16.93
C CYS A 93 1.89 8.02 -17.18
N ALA A 94 1.19 7.56 -16.13
CA ALA A 94 -0.20 7.13 -16.24
C ALA A 94 -1.14 8.30 -16.61
N ILE A 95 -0.96 9.46 -15.99
CA ILE A 95 -1.70 10.70 -16.29
C ILE A 95 -1.43 11.14 -17.73
N HIS A 96 -0.17 11.09 -18.18
CA HIS A 96 0.21 11.42 -19.56
C HIS A 96 -0.55 10.53 -20.57
N ALA A 97 -0.78 9.26 -20.22
CA ALA A 97 -1.58 8.33 -21.00
C ALA A 97 -3.11 8.43 -20.76
N LYS A 98 -3.59 9.51 -20.13
CA LYS A 98 -5.01 9.78 -19.82
C LYS A 98 -5.68 8.70 -18.95
N ARG A 99 -4.93 8.07 -18.05
CA ARG A 99 -5.42 7.05 -17.10
C ARG A 99 -5.25 7.51 -15.65
N VAL A 100 -6.03 6.89 -14.76
CA VAL A 100 -5.93 7.07 -13.30
C VAL A 100 -5.33 5.84 -12.62
N THR A 101 -5.42 4.67 -13.25
CA THR A 101 -4.84 3.42 -12.75
C THR A 101 -3.39 3.28 -13.23
N LEU A 102 -2.49 3.00 -12.30
CA LEU A 102 -1.09 2.64 -12.57
C LEU A 102 -0.98 1.24 -13.16
N PHE A 103 -0.13 1.08 -14.16
CA PHE A 103 0.22 -0.21 -14.76
C PHE A 103 1.73 -0.44 -14.75
N PRO A 104 2.20 -1.69 -14.84
CA PRO A 104 3.64 -2.00 -14.89
C PRO A 104 4.42 -1.26 -15.99
N LYS A 105 3.79 -1.02 -17.13
CA LYS A 105 4.39 -0.25 -18.24
C LYS A 105 4.72 1.20 -17.88
N ASP A 106 3.97 1.80 -16.95
CA ASP A 106 4.21 3.18 -16.51
C ASP A 106 5.48 3.24 -15.65
N MET A 107 5.67 2.25 -14.79
CA MET A 107 6.88 2.12 -13.97
C MET A 107 8.11 1.75 -14.81
N GLN A 108 7.96 0.85 -15.78
CA GLN A 108 9.05 0.52 -16.71
C GLN A 108 9.48 1.75 -17.52
N LEU A 109 8.52 2.56 -17.96
CA LEU A 109 8.81 3.81 -18.67
C LEU A 109 9.52 4.82 -17.76
N ALA A 110 9.04 5.03 -16.54
CA ALA A 110 9.68 5.92 -15.57
C ALA A 110 11.13 5.51 -15.28
N ARG A 111 11.39 4.23 -15.03
CA ARG A 111 12.76 3.69 -14.84
C ARG A 111 13.63 3.89 -16.07
N ARG A 112 13.07 3.71 -17.28
CA ARG A 112 13.79 3.91 -18.54
C ARG A 112 14.20 5.37 -18.75
N ILE A 113 13.33 6.32 -18.39
CA ILE A 113 13.59 7.75 -18.53
C ILE A 113 14.62 8.23 -17.50
N ARG A 114 14.55 7.74 -16.25
CA ARG A 114 15.55 8.02 -15.20
C ARG A 114 16.95 7.51 -15.53
N GLY A 115 17.06 6.58 -16.48
CA GLY A 115 18.35 6.03 -16.90
C GLY A 115 18.95 5.05 -15.89
N LEU A 116 20.21 4.66 -16.14
CA LEU A 116 20.89 3.61 -15.39
C LEU A 116 21.18 4.01 -13.93
N HIS A 117 21.43 5.29 -13.66
CA HIS A 117 21.94 5.75 -12.36
C HIS A 117 20.84 5.87 -11.29
N GLU A 118 19.61 6.22 -11.68
CA GLU A 118 18.48 6.38 -10.75
C GLU A 118 17.34 5.38 -11.00
N GLY A 119 17.31 4.72 -12.16
CA GLY A 119 16.20 3.85 -12.57
C GLY A 119 16.42 2.36 -12.33
N LEU A 120 17.66 1.86 -12.37
CA LEU A 120 17.93 0.42 -12.37
C LEU A 120 18.39 -0.15 -11.03
N GLY A 121 18.93 0.69 -10.13
CA GLY A 121 19.51 0.24 -8.87
C GLY A 121 20.90 -0.34 -9.07
#